data_AF-A0A957NA39-F1
#
_entry.id   AF-A0A957NA39-F1
#
_cell.length_a   1.000
_cell.length_b   1.000
_cell.length_c   1.000
_cell.angle_alpha   90.00
_cell.angle_beta   90.00
_cell.angle_gamma   90.00
#
_symmetry.space_group_name_H-M   'P 1'
#
loop_
_entity.id
_entity.type
_entity.pdbx_description
1 polymer ?
#
loop_
_entity_poly.entity_id
_entity_poly.type
_entity_poly.pdbx_seq_one_letter_code
_entity_poly.pdbx_strand_id
1 'polypeptide(L)'
;VSRITSDTEEFGQVANLLTDVVNQSAVALILMVYLFTIEWRLTLALLSITPVVAIAALSFRNLARTVTRQSSRALGEVNKAIQEAVTGISVAKNYRQEPAIYAEFSQVNNQTYEINIRRSLVIAMIFPTLAVLGGFVSAGLLYFGGRAAIGGVITISAWYLFMATVDRFWFPVISVSS
;
A
#
# COMPACT_ATOMS: atom_id res chain seq x y z
N VAL A 1 -22.65 -10.46 -21.22
CA VAL A 1 -22.20 -9.06 -21.14
C VAL A 1 -21.55 -8.77 -19.78
N SER A 2 -22.21 -9.03 -18.64
CA SER A 2 -21.66 -8.88 -17.28
C SER A 2 -20.25 -9.48 -17.05
N ARG A 3 -20.02 -10.77 -17.39
CA ARG A 3 -18.67 -11.38 -17.32
C ARG A 3 -17.64 -10.75 -18.25
N ILE A 4 -18.00 -10.44 -19.49
CA ILE A 4 -17.06 -9.84 -20.44
C ILE A 4 -16.64 -8.44 -19.97
N THR A 5 -17.56 -7.66 -19.42
CA THR A 5 -17.26 -6.34 -18.85
C THR A 5 -16.41 -6.45 -17.58
N SER A 6 -16.75 -7.32 -16.62
CA SER A 6 -15.95 -7.45 -15.38
C SER A 6 -14.58 -8.06 -15.62
N ASP A 7 -14.49 -9.08 -16.47
CA ASP A 7 -13.21 -9.75 -16.80
C ASP A 7 -12.27 -8.79 -17.55
N THR A 8 -12.82 -7.91 -18.40
CA THR A 8 -12.04 -6.86 -19.08
C THR A 8 -11.54 -5.80 -18.08
N GLU A 9 -12.35 -5.45 -17.08
CA GLU A 9 -11.97 -4.51 -16.03
C GLU A 9 -10.90 -5.09 -15.10
N GLU A 10 -11.06 -6.34 -14.65
CA GLU A 10 -10.06 -7.06 -13.86
C GLU A 10 -8.74 -7.21 -14.64
N PHE A 11 -8.81 -7.54 -15.93
CA PHE A 11 -7.63 -7.60 -16.79
C PHE A 11 -6.93 -6.24 -16.89
N GLY A 12 -7.70 -5.16 -17.05
CA GLY A 12 -7.17 -3.79 -17.04
C GLY A 12 -6.46 -3.44 -15.72
N GLN A 13 -7.03 -3.85 -14.59
CA GLN A 13 -6.40 -3.65 -13.27
C GLN A 13 -5.08 -4.41 -13.13
N VAL A 14 -5.03 -5.67 -13.58
CA VAL A 14 -3.79 -6.46 -13.59
C VAL A 14 -2.73 -5.83 -14.49
N ALA A 15 -3.12 -5.37 -15.68
CA ALA A 15 -2.21 -4.70 -16.61
C ALA A 15 -1.64 -3.40 -16.01
N ASN A 16 -2.47 -2.61 -15.33
CA ASN A 16 -2.01 -1.40 -14.61
C ASN A 16 -1.03 -1.76 -13.50
N LEU A 17 -1.35 -2.76 -12.68
CA LEU A 17 -0.47 -3.21 -11.59
C LEU A 17 0.88 -3.69 -12.11
N LEU A 18 0.91 -4.45 -13.20
CA LEU A 18 2.15 -4.89 -13.85
C LEU A 18 2.95 -3.70 -14.38
N THR A 19 2.28 -2.76 -15.03
CA THR A 19 2.91 -1.54 -15.57
C THR A 19 3.52 -0.71 -14.44
N ASP A 20 2.81 -0.56 -13.32
CA ASP A 20 3.29 0.16 -12.15
C ASP A 20 4.51 -0.52 -11.53
N VAL A 21 4.49 -1.84 -11.33
CA VAL A 21 5.65 -2.58 -10.80
C VAL A 21 6.86 -2.42 -11.71
N VAL A 22 6.69 -2.55 -13.03
CA VAL A 22 7.78 -2.38 -13.99
C VAL A 22 8.33 -0.95 -13.95
N ASN A 23 7.44 0.05 -13.97
CA ASN A 23 7.82 1.45 -13.95
C ASN A 23 8.59 1.81 -12.66
N GLN A 24 8.03 1.46 -11.50
CA GLN A 24 8.68 1.75 -10.22
C GLN A 24 10.01 1.00 -10.06
N SER A 25 10.09 -0.25 -10.53
CA SER A 25 11.37 -1.00 -10.53
C SER A 25 12.41 -0.35 -11.43
N ALA A 26 12.01 0.13 -12.61
CA ALA A 26 12.90 0.84 -13.53
C ALA A 26 13.39 2.17 -12.94
N VAL A 27 12.48 2.96 -12.34
CA VAL A 27 12.84 4.21 -11.66
C VAL A 27 13.78 3.95 -10.49
N ALA A 28 13.52 2.93 -9.67
CA ALA A 28 14.40 2.53 -8.57
C ALA A 28 15.81 2.19 -9.08
N LEU A 29 15.91 1.42 -10.16
CA LEU A 29 17.18 1.04 -10.77
C LEU A 29 17.94 2.27 -11.32
N ILE A 30 17.25 3.16 -12.05
CA ILE A 30 17.84 4.39 -12.59
C ILE A 30 18.36 5.28 -11.46
N LEU A 31 17.57 5.49 -10.42
CA LEU A 31 17.97 6.28 -9.26
C LEU A 31 19.14 5.63 -8.51
N MET A 32 19.15 4.31 -8.38
CA MET A 32 20.27 3.60 -7.78
C MET A 32 21.58 3.85 -8.56
N VAL A 33 21.55 3.68 -9.88
CA VAL A 33 22.72 3.96 -10.74
C VAL A 33 23.15 5.41 -10.61
N TYR A 34 22.19 6.36 -10.64
CA TYR A 34 22.47 7.78 -10.48
C TYR A 34 23.11 8.11 -9.12
N LEU A 35 22.62 7.54 -8.02
CA LEU A 35 23.20 7.72 -6.69
C LEU A 35 24.65 7.22 -6.62
N PHE A 36 24.97 6.10 -7.28
CA PHE A 36 26.35 5.62 -7.40
C PHE A 36 27.27 6.60 -8.13
N THR A 37 26.75 7.35 -9.11
CA THR A 37 27.53 8.40 -9.79
C THR A 37 27.75 9.64 -8.93
N ILE A 38 26.87 9.90 -7.96
CA ILE A 38 27.02 11.01 -7.01
C ILE A 38 28.04 10.64 -5.93
N GLU A 39 27.76 9.57 -5.17
CA GLU A 39 28.71 9.07 -4.20
C GLU A 39 28.46 7.61 -3.79
N TRP A 40 29.42 6.75 -4.10
CA TRP A 40 29.28 5.30 -3.93
C TRP A 40 29.27 4.86 -2.47
N ARG A 41 29.97 5.55 -1.56
CA ARG A 41 30.00 5.19 -0.13
C ARG A 41 28.64 5.38 0.53
N LEU A 42 27.99 6.51 0.25
CA LEU A 42 26.63 6.78 0.72
C LEU A 42 25.62 5.83 0.08
N THR A 43 25.81 5.48 -1.20
CA THR A 43 24.97 4.52 -1.90
C THR A 43 25.04 3.13 -1.26
N LEU A 44 26.23 2.65 -0.89
CA LEU A 44 26.38 1.37 -0.20
C LEU A 44 25.74 1.40 1.19
N ALA A 45 25.88 2.51 1.93
CA ALA A 45 25.21 2.67 3.21
C ALA A 45 23.68 2.61 3.05
N LEU A 46 23.13 3.31 2.07
CA LEU A 46 21.70 3.24 1.72
C LEU A 46 21.27 1.79 1.38
N LEU A 47 21.97 1.14 0.46
CA LEU A 47 21.68 -0.23 0.03
C LEU A 47 21.80 -1.27 1.14
N SER A 48 22.65 -1.04 2.15
CA SER A 48 22.73 -1.93 3.31
C SER A 48 21.46 -1.92 4.17
N ILE A 49 20.75 -0.78 4.19
CA ILE A 49 19.52 -0.59 4.99
C ILE A 49 18.27 -0.87 4.15
N THR A 50 18.32 -0.67 2.83
CA THR A 50 17.20 -0.92 1.90
C THR A 50 16.51 -2.28 2.10
N PRO A 51 17.22 -3.43 2.27
CA PRO A 51 16.58 -4.72 2.52
C PRO A 51 15.70 -4.73 3.77
N VAL A 52 16.10 -4.02 4.84
CA VAL A 52 15.32 -3.94 6.08
C VAL A 52 14.00 -3.21 5.84
N VAL A 53 14.05 -2.08 5.12
CA VAL A 53 12.86 -1.30 4.75
C VAL A 53 11.97 -2.09 3.79
N ALA A 54 12.56 -2.77 2.80
CA ALA A 54 11.83 -3.60 1.86
C ALA A 54 11.13 -4.78 2.54
N ILE A 55 11.79 -5.47 3.48
CA ILE A 55 11.19 -6.54 4.28
C ILE A 55 10.03 -6.00 5.12
N ALA A 56 10.20 -4.83 5.75
CA ALA A 56 9.13 -4.19 6.50
C ALA A 56 7.92 -3.89 5.58
N ALA A 57 8.14 -3.34 4.39
CA ALA A 57 7.09 -3.11 3.41
C ALA A 57 6.39 -4.40 2.96
N LEU A 58 7.15 -5.44 2.60
CA LEU A 58 6.61 -6.74 2.21
C LEU A 58 5.82 -7.42 3.34
N SER A 59 6.15 -7.17 4.60
CA SER A 59 5.39 -7.70 5.72
C SER A 59 3.96 -7.14 5.80
N PHE A 60 3.77 -5.87 5.40
CA PHE A 60 2.44 -5.24 5.33
C PHE A 60 1.56 -5.85 4.24
N ARG A 61 2.14 -6.42 3.19
CA ARG A 61 1.40 -7.10 2.11
C ARG A 61 0.50 -8.21 2.63
N ASN A 62 1.00 -9.02 3.56
CA ASN A 62 0.22 -10.12 4.15
C ASN A 62 -0.95 -9.58 4.99
N LEU A 63 -0.72 -8.50 5.73
CA LEU A 63 -1.75 -7.83 6.52
C LEU A 63 -2.82 -7.21 5.61
N ALA A 64 -2.42 -6.46 4.59
CA ALA A 64 -3.30 -5.85 3.59
C ALA A 64 -4.18 -6.89 2.88
N ARG A 65 -3.59 -8.02 2.48
CA ARG A 65 -4.31 -9.15 1.88
C ARG A 65 -5.34 -9.74 2.84
N THR A 66 -4.99 -9.86 4.11
CA THR A 66 -5.87 -10.44 5.14
C THR A 66 -7.09 -9.55 5.39
N VAL A 67 -6.89 -8.26 5.63
CA VAL A 67 -8.01 -7.33 5.89
C VAL A 67 -8.88 -7.11 4.66
N THR A 68 -8.28 -7.14 3.46
CA THR A 68 -9.03 -7.04 2.20
C THR A 68 -9.89 -8.28 1.98
N ARG A 69 -9.37 -9.48 2.23
CA ARG A 69 -10.16 -10.72 2.14
C ARG A 69 -11.31 -10.74 3.15
N GLN A 70 -11.11 -10.22 4.36
CA GLN A 70 -12.18 -10.09 5.36
C GLN A 70 -13.27 -9.12 4.89
N SER A 71 -12.89 -7.96 4.36
CA SER A 71 -13.83 -6.97 3.78
C SER A 71 -14.61 -7.54 2.59
N SER A 72 -13.96 -8.26 1.67
CA SER A 72 -14.63 -8.91 0.53
C SER A 72 -15.63 -9.98 0.98
N ARG A 73 -15.33 -10.75 2.02
CA ARG A 73 -16.28 -11.72 2.60
C ARG A 73 -17.49 -11.02 3.22
N ALA A 74 -17.27 -9.95 3.99
CA ALA A 74 -18.34 -9.18 4.62
C ALA A 74 -19.27 -8.55 3.57
N LEU A 75 -18.71 -8.03 2.47
CA LEU A 75 -19.49 -7.54 1.33
C LEU A 75 -20.33 -8.65 0.68
N GLY A 76 -19.81 -9.88 0.62
CA GLY A 76 -20.55 -11.05 0.17
C GLY A 76 -21.79 -11.33 1.02
N GLU A 77 -21.68 -11.23 2.35
CA GLU A 77 -22.81 -11.41 3.27
C GLU A 77 -23.87 -10.30 3.10
N VAL A 78 -23.44 -9.04 2.90
CA VAL A 78 -24.38 -7.94 2.59
C VAL A 78 -25.12 -8.21 1.28
N ASN A 79 -24.42 -8.64 0.23
CA ASN A 79 -25.04 -8.96 -1.06
C ASN A 79 -26.04 -10.13 -0.93
N LYS A 80 -25.71 -11.13 -0.13
CA LYS A 80 -26.60 -12.26 0.17
C LYS A 80 -27.87 -11.78 0.89
N ALA A 81 -27.73 -10.98 1.94
CA ALA A 81 -28.86 -10.42 2.68
C ALA A 81 -29.77 -9.57 1.77
N ILE A 82 -29.19 -8.78 0.86
CA ILE A 82 -29.94 -8.02 -0.16
C ILE A 82 -30.70 -8.97 -1.09
N GLN A 83 -30.04 -10.01 -1.60
CA GLN A 83 -30.66 -10.96 -2.52
C GLN A 83 -31.84 -11.71 -1.86
N GLU A 84 -31.68 -12.15 -0.62
CA GLU A 84 -32.74 -12.80 0.16
C GLU A 84 -33.90 -11.83 0.42
N ALA A 85 -33.62 -10.60 0.84
CA ALA A 85 -34.63 -9.57 1.07
C ALA A 85 -35.44 -9.24 -0.20
N VAL A 86 -34.76 -9.08 -1.34
CA VAL A 86 -35.41 -8.78 -2.63
C VAL A 86 -36.25 -9.96 -3.12
N THR A 87 -35.72 -11.18 -3.01
CA THR A 87 -36.42 -12.39 -3.46
C THR A 87 -37.64 -12.69 -2.58
N GLY A 88 -37.54 -12.44 -1.28
CA GLY A 88 -38.59 -12.69 -0.28
C GLY A 88 -39.57 -11.53 -0.04
N ILE A 89 -39.41 -10.39 -0.73
CA ILE A 89 -40.11 -9.14 -0.38
C ILE A 89 -41.64 -9.25 -0.44
N SER A 90 -42.18 -10.03 -1.37
CA SER A 90 -43.63 -10.24 -1.49
C SER A 90 -44.19 -11.01 -0.30
N VAL A 91 -43.48 -12.06 0.15
CA VAL A 91 -43.83 -12.84 1.34
C VAL A 91 -43.72 -11.95 2.58
N ALA A 92 -42.62 -11.21 2.72
CA ALA A 92 -42.42 -10.31 3.85
C ALA A 92 -43.56 -9.30 4.01
N LYS A 93 -44.00 -8.67 2.90
CA LYS A 93 -45.14 -7.73 2.87
C LYS A 93 -46.46 -8.39 3.28
N ASN A 94 -46.74 -9.59 2.78
CA ASN A 94 -47.96 -10.32 3.12
C ASN A 94 -48.07 -10.61 4.63
N TYR A 95 -46.94 -10.84 5.30
CA TYR A 95 -46.89 -11.11 6.74
C TYR A 95 -46.50 -9.88 7.59
N ARG A 96 -46.33 -8.70 6.98
CA ARG A 96 -45.89 -7.44 7.63
C ARG A 96 -44.54 -7.59 8.37
N GLN A 97 -43.62 -8.38 7.79
CA GLN A 97 -42.30 -8.74 8.35
C GLN A 97 -41.14 -7.88 7.79
N GLU A 98 -41.41 -6.83 7.02
CA GLU A 98 -40.35 -5.95 6.49
C GLU A 98 -39.43 -5.36 7.57
N PRO A 99 -39.93 -4.94 8.75
CA PRO A 99 -39.06 -4.46 9.83
C PRO A 99 -38.08 -5.52 10.35
N ALA A 100 -38.48 -6.80 10.36
CA ALA A 100 -37.64 -7.90 10.80
C ALA A 100 -36.48 -8.12 9.81
N ILE A 101 -36.78 -8.16 8.51
CA ILE A 101 -35.76 -8.27 7.44
C ILE A 101 -34.80 -7.07 7.48
N TYR A 102 -35.34 -5.87 7.70
CA TYR A 102 -34.52 -4.67 7.81
C TYR A 102 -33.57 -4.72 9.01
N ALA A 103 -34.03 -5.23 10.16
CA ALA A 103 -33.20 -5.38 11.34
C ALA A 103 -32.03 -6.37 11.10
N GLU A 104 -32.29 -7.50 10.44
CA GLU A 104 -31.26 -8.47 10.05
C GLU A 104 -30.25 -7.87 9.08
N PHE A 105 -30.72 -7.19 8.02
CA PHE A 105 -29.85 -6.49 7.09
C PHE A 105 -28.99 -5.42 7.79
N SER A 106 -29.59 -4.64 8.70
CA SER A 106 -28.90 -3.60 9.45
C SER A 106 -27.75 -4.18 10.29
N GLN A 107 -27.96 -5.34 10.92
CA GLN A 107 -26.92 -6.03 11.68
C GLN A 107 -25.74 -6.45 10.79
N VAL A 108 -26.01 -7.09 9.65
CA VAL A 108 -24.96 -7.53 8.69
C VAL A 108 -24.22 -6.32 8.11
N ASN A 109 -24.95 -5.25 7.81
CA ASN A 109 -24.38 -4.01 7.30
C ASN A 109 -23.47 -3.33 8.34
N ASN A 110 -23.87 -3.27 9.61
CA ASN A 110 -23.06 -2.67 10.67
C ASN A 110 -21.77 -3.48 10.93
N GLN A 111 -21.85 -4.81 10.93
CA GLN A 111 -20.66 -5.66 11.01
C GLN A 111 -19.70 -5.40 9.83
N THR A 112 -20.25 -5.25 8.62
CA THR A 112 -19.46 -4.93 7.43
C THR A 112 -18.83 -3.55 7.51
N TYR A 113 -19.54 -2.57 8.06
CA TYR A 113 -19.01 -1.23 8.32
C TYR A 113 -17.78 -1.28 9.24
N GLU A 114 -17.85 -1.98 10.38
CA GLU A 114 -16.72 -2.10 11.31
C GLU A 114 -15.50 -2.77 10.67
N ILE A 115 -15.71 -3.83 9.88
CA ILE A 115 -14.64 -4.52 9.16
C ILE A 115 -13.97 -3.56 8.16
N ASN A 116 -14.76 -2.76 7.45
CA ASN A 116 -14.23 -1.78 6.50
C ASN A 116 -13.46 -0.65 7.16
N ILE A 117 -13.92 -0.15 8.32
CA ILE A 117 -13.16 0.84 9.11
C ILE A 117 -11.79 0.27 9.51
N ARG A 118 -11.76 -0.96 10.05
CA ARG A 118 -10.48 -1.63 10.42
C ARG A 118 -9.58 -1.81 9.21
N ARG A 119 -10.13 -2.25 8.07
CA ARG A 119 -9.38 -2.37 6.81
C ARG A 119 -8.80 -1.02 6.37
N SER A 120 -9.60 0.04 6.37
CA SER A 120 -9.15 1.38 5.98
C SER A 120 -8.03 1.89 6.88
N LEU A 121 -8.15 1.73 8.20
CA LEU A 121 -7.10 2.11 9.14
C LEU A 121 -5.79 1.35 8.87
N VAL A 122 -5.88 0.04 8.63
CA VAL A 122 -4.71 -0.79 8.31
C VAL A 122 -4.06 -0.32 7.01
N ILE A 123 -4.82 -0.14 5.93
CA ILE A 123 -4.27 0.30 4.63
C ILE A 123 -3.68 1.71 4.72
N ALA A 124 -4.39 2.63 5.37
CA ALA A 124 -3.96 4.03 5.49
C ALA A 124 -2.67 4.20 6.31
N MET A 125 -2.37 3.27 7.23
CA MET A 125 -1.17 3.32 8.07
C MET A 125 0.10 2.76 7.42
N ILE A 126 -0.01 2.02 6.31
CA ILE A 126 1.14 1.40 5.63
C ILE A 126 2.14 2.47 5.16
N PHE A 127 1.69 3.39 4.32
CA PHE A 127 2.56 4.44 3.76
C PHE A 127 3.17 5.37 4.82
N PRO A 128 2.42 5.91 5.80
CA PRO A 128 2.99 6.71 6.88
C PRO A 128 4.06 5.96 7.69
N THR A 129 3.82 4.68 7.99
CA THR A 129 4.79 3.86 8.76
C THR A 129 6.08 3.66 7.97
N LEU A 130 5.98 3.35 6.68
CA LEU A 130 7.14 3.19 5.81
C LEU A 130 7.88 4.51 5.55
N ALA A 131 7.15 5.63 5.46
CA ALA A 131 7.73 6.96 5.33
C ALA A 131 8.54 7.35 6.58
N VAL A 132 8.04 7.03 7.78
CA VAL A 132 8.78 7.24 9.04
C VAL A 132 10.06 6.40 9.06
N LEU A 133 10.00 5.13 8.65
CA LEU A 133 11.20 4.28 8.52
C LEU A 133 12.21 4.88 7.55
N GLY A 134 11.78 5.29 6.36
CA GLY A 134 12.64 5.98 5.38
C GLY A 134 13.24 7.27 5.95
N GLY A 135 12.46 8.05 6.70
CA GLY A 135 12.91 9.26 7.39
C GLY A 135 14.03 8.99 8.39
N PHE A 136 13.97 7.89 9.16
CA PHE A 136 15.06 7.49 10.05
C PHE A 136 16.34 7.14 9.28
N VAL A 137 16.22 6.47 8.13
CA VAL A 137 17.38 6.17 7.27
C VAL A 137 17.98 7.46 6.70
N SER A 138 17.14 8.35 6.15
CA SER A 138 17.57 9.66 5.64
C SER A 138 18.24 10.49 6.73
N ALA A 139 17.72 10.50 7.97
CA ALA A 139 18.34 11.19 9.10
C ALA A 139 19.72 10.61 9.46
N GLY A 140 19.87 9.28 9.43
CA GLY A 140 21.15 8.61 9.64
C GLY A 140 22.17 8.99 8.55
N LEU A 141 21.76 8.93 7.27
CA LEU A 141 22.60 9.32 6.14
C LEU A 141 22.98 10.81 6.20
N LEU A 142 22.06 11.67 6.62
CA LEU A 142 22.32 13.10 6.84
C LEU A 142 23.41 13.28 7.89
N TYR A 143 23.28 12.64 9.05
CA TYR A 143 24.23 12.76 10.15
C TYR A 143 25.63 12.23 9.79
N PHE A 144 25.72 10.96 9.39
CA PHE A 144 27.01 10.34 9.09
C PHE A 144 27.63 10.88 7.79
N GLY A 145 26.82 11.13 6.77
CA GLY A 145 27.25 11.76 5.52
C GLY A 145 27.72 13.19 5.72
N GLY A 146 27.03 13.98 6.55
CA GLY A 146 27.43 15.34 6.89
C GLY A 146 28.78 15.36 7.63
N ARG A 147 29.00 14.44 8.57
CA ARG A 147 30.30 14.26 9.24
C ARG A 147 31.41 13.88 8.25
N ALA A 148 31.13 12.98 7.30
CA ALA A 148 32.07 12.61 6.25
C ALA A 148 32.40 13.78 5.31
N ALA A 149 31.42 14.64 5.01
CA ALA A 149 31.63 15.83 4.20
C ALA A 149 32.50 16.88 4.91
N ILE A 150 32.24 17.14 6.20
CA ILE A 150 33.06 18.05 7.02
C ILE A 150 34.49 17.52 7.14
N GLY A 151 34.66 16.21 7.27
CA GLY A 151 35.97 15.55 7.33
C GLY A 151 36.70 15.46 5.98
N GLY A 152 36.12 15.95 4.88
CA GLY A 152 36.72 15.92 3.55
C GLY A 152 36.75 14.54 2.89
N VAL A 153 36.06 13.54 3.45
CA VAL A 153 35.97 12.18 2.88
C VAL A 153 35.07 12.16 1.64
N ILE A 154 34.04 12.99 1.64
CA ILE A 154 33.16 13.23 0.49
C ILE A 154 33.02 14.74 0.28
N THR A 155 32.68 15.18 -0.93
CA THR A 155 32.47 16.61 -1.18
C THR A 155 31.11 17.05 -0.63
N ILE A 156 31.03 18.30 -0.17
CA ILE A 156 29.76 18.87 0.32
C ILE A 156 28.69 18.91 -0.78
N SER A 157 29.09 19.12 -2.03
CA SER A 157 28.20 19.10 -3.20
C SER A 157 27.65 17.70 -3.44
N ALA A 158 28.48 16.65 -3.38
CA ALA A 158 28.02 15.27 -3.54
C ALA A 158 27.06 14.87 -2.41
N TRP A 159 27.39 15.22 -1.16
CA TRP A 159 26.49 14.99 -0.02
C TRP A 159 25.13 15.69 -0.20
N TYR A 160 25.13 16.98 -0.58
CA TYR A 160 23.91 17.74 -0.80
C TYR A 160 23.04 17.14 -1.91
N LEU A 161 23.64 16.85 -3.07
CA LEU A 161 22.95 16.21 -4.20
C LEU A 161 22.41 14.82 -3.84
N PHE A 162 23.15 14.07 -3.03
CA PHE A 162 22.73 12.76 -2.54
C PHE A 162 21.47 12.90 -1.65
N MET A 163 21.50 13.80 -0.66
CA MET A 163 20.34 14.04 0.22
C MET A 163 19.11 14.53 -0.56
N ALA A 164 19.30 15.41 -1.55
CA ALA A 164 18.22 15.88 -2.41
C ALA A 164 17.62 14.78 -3.31
N THR A 165 18.32 13.66 -3.49
CA THR A 165 17.91 12.54 -4.34
C THR A 165 17.36 11.36 -3.52
N VAL A 166 17.81 11.17 -2.28
CA VAL A 166 17.51 9.98 -1.48
C VAL A 166 16.01 9.78 -1.25
N ASP A 167 15.25 10.86 -1.04
CA ASP A 167 13.80 10.78 -0.82
C ASP A 167 13.05 10.29 -2.07
N ARG A 168 13.58 10.59 -3.27
CA ARG A 168 13.03 10.08 -4.53
C ARG A 168 13.28 8.59 -4.70
N PHE A 169 14.36 8.06 -4.14
CA PHE A 169 14.66 6.63 -4.17
C PHE A 169 13.74 5.82 -3.25
N TRP A 170 13.32 6.40 -2.10
CA TRP A 170 12.43 5.71 -1.17
C TRP A 170 11.05 5.42 -1.76
N PHE A 171 10.50 6.33 -2.55
CA PHE A 171 9.15 6.19 -3.06
C PHE A 171 8.94 4.92 -3.92
N PRO A 172 9.76 4.64 -4.96
CA PRO A 172 9.65 3.42 -5.74
C PRO A 172 9.87 2.14 -4.92
N VAL A 173 10.83 2.15 -4.00
CA VAL A 173 11.14 0.99 -3.13
C VAL A 173 9.94 0.61 -2.26
N ILE A 174 9.28 1.61 -1.69
CA ILE A 174 8.07 1.45 -0.88
C ILE A 174 6.89 1.04 -1.76
N SER A 175 6.71 1.70 -2.90
CA SER A 175 5.58 1.50 -3.81
C SER A 175 5.53 0.09 -4.42
N VAL A 176 6.67 -0.46 -4.88
CA VAL A 176 6.73 -1.84 -5.43
C VAL A 176 6.41 -2.91 -4.39
N SER A 177 6.67 -2.60 -3.12
CA SER A 177 6.52 -3.55 -2.02
C SER A 177 5.12 -3.54 -1.39
N SER A 178 4.28 -2.56 -1.76
CA SER A 178 2.93 -2.32 -1.24
C SER A 178 1.87 -2.97 -2.12
#